data_AF-A0A1H7I6P2-F1
#
_entry.id   AF-A0A1H7I6P2-F1
#
_cell.length_a   1.000
_cell.length_b   1.000
_cell.length_c   1.000
_cell.angle_alpha   90.00
_cell.angle_beta   90.00
_cell.angle_gamma   90.00
#
_symmetry.space_group_name_H-M   'P 1'
#
loop_
_entity.id
_entity.type
_entity.pdbx_description
1 polymer ?
#
loop_
_entity_poly.entity_id
_entity_poly.type
_entity_poly.pdbx_seq_one_letter_code
_entity_poly.pdbx_strand_id
1 'polypeptide(L)'
;MEKLLTLYNIKTVGFVDSSHVERKYAFTSKMLANNVFIEYFTIDEFEEINDDSEPPEHGSRLSVIMEHRNKYYEFLMFHDAIEVGIPIILLQTIIFLIKLIEETEPDQLVEYLADVATDPLIPHEIPEKKFRDAALKMLKLKLQTVQNLIQEDNAARN
;
A
#
# COMPACT_ATOMS: atom_id res chain seq x y z
N MET A 1 4.58 -4.80 -14.13
CA MET A 1 3.27 -5.04 -13.49
C MET A 1 2.18 -4.09 -14.00
N GLU A 2 2.45 -2.79 -14.10
CA GLU A 2 1.46 -1.76 -14.50
C GLU A 2 0.64 -2.07 -15.75
N LYS A 3 1.29 -2.46 -16.87
CA LYS A 3 0.57 -2.85 -18.10
C LYS A 3 -0.45 -3.98 -17.88
N LEU A 4 -0.16 -4.92 -16.97
CA LEU A 4 -1.09 -6.01 -16.64
C LEU A 4 -2.22 -5.48 -15.76
N LEU A 5 -1.93 -4.63 -14.78
CA LEU A 5 -2.93 -4.00 -13.92
C LEU A 5 -3.91 -3.15 -14.74
N THR A 6 -3.45 -2.45 -15.77
CA THR A 6 -4.33 -1.72 -16.70
C THR A 6 -5.36 -2.61 -17.39
N LEU A 7 -5.02 -3.87 -17.71
CA LEU A 7 -5.98 -4.83 -18.31
C LEU A 7 -7.16 -5.16 -17.37
N TYR A 8 -6.98 -4.96 -16.07
CA TYR A 8 -8.01 -5.15 -15.04
C TYR A 8 -8.69 -3.82 -14.63
N ASN A 9 -8.51 -2.74 -15.41
CA ASN A 9 -8.97 -1.38 -15.10
C ASN A 9 -8.41 -0.82 -13.78
N ILE A 10 -7.22 -1.27 -13.39
CA ILE A 10 -6.52 -0.81 -12.20
C ILE A 10 -5.58 0.33 -12.60
N LYS A 11 -5.71 1.47 -11.92
CA LYS A 11 -4.81 2.62 -12.08
C LYS A 11 -3.64 2.49 -11.11
N THR A 12 -2.51 3.04 -11.50
CA THR A 12 -1.30 3.08 -10.67
C THR A 12 -0.69 4.47 -10.68
N VAL A 13 -0.23 4.93 -9.52
CA VAL A 13 0.65 6.10 -9.37
C VAL A 13 1.84 5.69 -8.50
N GLY A 14 2.96 6.41 -8.57
CA GLY A 14 4.13 6.08 -7.77
C GLY A 14 5.13 7.23 -7.69
N PHE A 15 6.07 7.08 -6.76
CA PHE A 15 7.19 8.00 -6.56
C PHE A 15 8.39 7.24 -6.01
N VAL A 16 9.58 7.81 -6.14
CA VAL A 16 10.79 7.32 -5.48
C VAL A 16 10.95 8.08 -4.16
N ASP A 17 11.04 7.34 -3.05
CA ASP A 17 11.17 7.95 -1.73
C ASP A 17 12.62 8.40 -1.42
N SER A 18 12.84 9.00 -0.25
CA SER A 18 14.16 9.46 0.17
C SER A 18 15.18 8.33 0.31
N SER A 19 14.71 7.10 0.48
CA SER A 19 15.52 5.88 0.56
C SER A 19 15.71 5.22 -0.80
N HIS A 20 15.38 5.92 -1.89
CA HIS A 20 15.53 5.45 -3.28
C HIS A 20 14.63 4.25 -3.61
N VAL A 21 13.58 4.01 -2.81
CA VAL A 21 12.62 2.93 -3.07
C VAL A 21 11.49 3.44 -3.95
N GLU A 22 11.24 2.76 -5.07
CA GLU A 22 10.08 3.02 -5.93
C GLU A 22 8.80 2.51 -5.26
N ARG A 23 8.02 3.43 -4.69
CA ARG A 23 6.72 3.14 -4.07
C ARG A 23 5.60 3.30 -5.08
N LYS A 24 4.74 2.29 -5.18
CA LYS A 24 3.59 2.28 -6.09
C LYS A 24 2.30 2.13 -5.32
N TYR A 25 1.26 2.76 -5.85
CA TYR A 25 -0.10 2.71 -5.33
C TYR A 25 -1.05 2.26 -6.44
N ALA A 26 -1.76 1.16 -6.21
CA ALA A 26 -2.79 0.65 -7.10
C ALA A 26 -4.19 0.94 -6.55
N PHE A 27 -5.12 1.32 -7.43
CA PHE A 27 -6.50 1.64 -7.07
C PHE A 27 -7.43 1.60 -8.28
N THR A 28 -8.72 1.43 -8.01
CA THR A 28 -9.82 1.62 -8.95
C THR A 28 -10.55 2.93 -8.68
N SER A 29 -11.54 3.28 -9.50
CA SER A 29 -12.41 4.43 -9.24
C SER A 29 -13.23 4.29 -7.95
N LYS A 30 -13.74 3.09 -7.62
CA LYS A 30 -14.50 2.85 -6.39
C LYS A 30 -13.59 2.95 -5.17
N MET A 31 -12.40 2.37 -5.23
CA MET A 31 -11.39 2.47 -4.18
C MET A 31 -11.02 3.93 -3.88
N LEU A 32 -10.75 4.72 -4.93
CA LEU A 32 -10.48 6.15 -4.79
C LEU A 32 -11.63 6.89 -4.10
N ALA A 33 -12.88 6.62 -4.49
CA ALA A 33 -14.06 7.24 -3.88
C ALA A 33 -14.23 6.90 -2.38
N ASN A 34 -13.65 5.78 -1.94
CA ASN A 34 -13.69 5.31 -0.55
C ASN A 34 -12.37 5.52 0.20
N ASN A 35 -11.41 6.27 -0.36
CA ASN A 35 -10.08 6.46 0.22
C ASN A 35 -9.37 5.15 0.61
N VAL A 36 -9.44 4.14 -0.26
CA VAL A 36 -8.73 2.86 -0.13
C VAL A 36 -7.68 2.75 -1.22
N PHE A 37 -6.45 2.34 -0.88
CA PHE A 37 -5.36 2.16 -1.83
C PHE A 37 -4.51 0.95 -1.46
N ILE A 38 -3.89 0.33 -2.46
CA ILE A 38 -2.90 -0.74 -2.25
C ILE A 38 -1.50 -0.14 -2.48
N GLU A 39 -0.70 -0.01 -1.43
CA GLU A 39 0.72 0.31 -1.52
C GLU A 39 1.51 -0.97 -1.79
N TYR A 40 2.44 -0.93 -2.73
CA TYR A 40 3.40 -2.02 -2.93
C TYR A 40 4.75 -1.49 -3.42
N PHE A 41 5.81 -2.18 -3.01
CA PHE A 41 7.18 -1.89 -3.42
C PHE A 41 8.04 -3.15 -3.25
N THR A 42 9.17 -3.17 -3.96
CA THR A 42 10.20 -4.21 -3.88
C THR A 42 11.53 -3.51 -3.68
N ILE A 43 12.32 -3.98 -2.73
CA ILE A 43 13.70 -3.53 -2.50
C ILE A 43 14.61 -4.63 -3.04
N ASP A 44 15.22 -4.39 -4.19
CA ASP A 44 16.11 -5.35 -4.86
C ASP A 44 17.51 -5.34 -4.20
N GLU A 45 18.13 -6.53 -4.09
CA GLU A 45 19.44 -6.76 -3.47
C GLU A 45 20.63 -6.06 -4.15
N PHE A 46 20.44 -5.47 -5.34
CA PHE A 46 21.53 -5.05 -6.23
C PHE A 46 21.77 -3.55 -6.32
N GLU A 47 21.04 -2.71 -5.56
CA GLU A 47 21.48 -1.33 -5.37
C GLU A 47 22.61 -1.33 -4.33
N GLU A 48 23.85 -1.22 -4.80
CA GLU A 48 25.06 -1.12 -3.97
C GLU A 48 24.97 0.09 -3.02
N ILE A 49 24.35 -0.09 -1.86
CA ILE A 49 24.51 0.82 -0.74
C ILE A 49 25.85 0.46 -0.09
N ASN A 50 26.90 1.18 -0.50
CA ASN A 50 28.20 1.18 0.18
C ASN A 50 28.05 1.86 1.56
N ASP A 51 27.40 1.21 2.52
CA ASP A 51 27.39 1.70 3.90
C ASP A 51 27.45 0.52 4.88
N ASP A 52 28.42 0.56 5.80
CA ASP A 52 28.69 -0.45 6.84
C ASP A 52 27.61 -0.45 7.96
N SER A 53 26.40 -0.01 7.65
CA SER A 53 25.24 -0.03 8.54
C SER A 53 24.32 -1.20 8.19
N GLU A 54 23.43 -1.56 9.13
CA GLU A 54 22.58 -2.76 9.11
C GLU A 54 22.11 -3.21 7.72
N PRO A 55 22.10 -4.53 7.43
CA PRO A 55 21.72 -5.03 6.10
C PRO A 55 20.36 -4.44 5.71
N PRO A 56 20.22 -3.91 4.49
CA PRO A 56 18.96 -3.30 4.06
C PRO A 56 17.81 -4.31 4.22
N GLU A 57 16.63 -3.83 4.60
CA GLU A 57 15.40 -4.63 4.59
C GLU A 57 15.14 -5.09 3.14
N HIS A 58 15.58 -6.29 2.80
CA HIS A 58 15.32 -6.89 1.51
C HIS A 58 13.88 -7.39 1.43
N GLY A 59 13.31 -7.33 0.22
CA GLY A 59 12.05 -8.01 -0.06
C GLY A 59 10.94 -7.16 -0.64
N SER A 60 9.81 -7.83 -0.86
CA SER A 60 8.60 -7.20 -1.36
C SER A 60 7.57 -7.01 -0.25
N ARG A 61 6.93 -5.83 -0.27
CA ARG A 61 5.88 -5.46 0.69
C ARG A 61 4.64 -5.01 -0.06
N LEU A 62 3.48 -5.41 0.46
CA LEU A 62 2.18 -4.98 -0.03
C LEU A 62 1.28 -4.71 1.17
N SER A 63 0.72 -3.51 1.21
CA SER A 63 -0.21 -3.06 2.25
C SER A 63 -1.49 -2.50 1.64
N VAL A 64 -2.63 -2.71 2.29
CA VAL A 64 -3.84 -1.92 2.05
C VAL A 64 -3.82 -0.74 3.02
N ILE A 65 -3.89 0.48 2.50
CA ILE A 65 -4.04 1.70 3.31
C ILE A 65 -5.44 2.28 3.08
N MET A 66 -6.12 2.69 4.15
CA MET A 66 -7.45 3.26 4.01
C MET A 66 -7.84 4.25 5.09
N GLU A 67 -8.78 5.13 4.74
CA GLU A 67 -9.55 5.94 5.69
C GLU A 67 -11.02 5.53 5.68
N HIS A 68 -11.57 5.21 6.84
CA HIS A 68 -12.99 4.90 7.01
C HIS A 68 -13.52 5.49 8.31
N ARG A 69 -14.65 6.22 8.23
CA ARG A 69 -15.28 6.90 9.38
C ARG A 69 -14.29 7.74 10.22
N ASN A 70 -13.43 8.52 9.55
CA ASN A 70 -12.36 9.34 10.16
C ASN A 70 -11.32 8.54 10.96
N LYS A 71 -11.21 7.23 10.72
CA LYS A 71 -10.16 6.37 11.24
C LYS A 71 -9.26 5.91 10.11
N TYR A 72 -7.99 5.71 10.41
CA TYR A 72 -6.95 5.35 9.44
C TYR A 72 -6.47 3.94 9.74
N TYR A 73 -6.18 3.18 8.69
CA TYR A 73 -5.76 1.80 8.79
C TYR A 73 -4.66 1.51 7.79
N GLU A 74 -3.73 0.64 8.17
CA GLU A 74 -2.83 -0.05 7.25
C GLU A 74 -2.87 -1.54 7.57
N PHE A 75 -3.04 -2.37 6.54
CA PHE A 75 -3.07 -3.82 6.67
C PHE A 75 -1.92 -4.37 5.83
N LEU A 76 -0.88 -4.88 6.49
CA LEU A 76 0.19 -5.56 5.79
C LEU A 76 -0.36 -6.90 5.28
N MET A 77 -0.42 -7.05 3.95
CA MET A 77 -1.01 -8.21 3.30
C MET A 77 0.04 -9.20 2.81
N PHE A 78 1.24 -8.69 2.55
CA PHE A 78 2.37 -9.49 2.11
C PHE A 78 3.66 -8.83 2.59
N HIS A 79 4.51 -9.64 3.20
CA HIS A 79 5.90 -9.33 3.52
C HIS A 79 6.68 -10.63 3.39
N ASP A 80 7.65 -10.61 2.48
CA ASP A 80 8.59 -11.64 2.07
C ASP A 80 8.46 -13.11 2.53
N ALA A 81 8.48 -14.01 1.54
CA ALA A 81 9.04 -15.36 1.64
C ALA A 81 9.29 -15.93 0.23
N ILE A 82 10.56 -16.02 -0.19
CA ILE A 82 11.08 -16.80 -1.34
C ILE A 82 11.13 -16.08 -2.71
N GLU A 83 12.34 -16.07 -3.31
CA GLU A 83 12.75 -15.35 -4.52
C GLU A 83 12.01 -15.72 -5.82
N VAL A 84 11.42 -16.92 -5.93
CA VAL A 84 10.83 -17.39 -7.19
C VAL A 84 9.36 -17.04 -7.28
N GLY A 85 9.01 -16.18 -8.23
CA GLY A 85 7.62 -15.88 -8.60
C GLY A 85 7.00 -14.69 -7.88
N ILE A 86 7.78 -13.89 -7.13
CA ILE A 86 7.33 -12.67 -6.44
C ILE A 86 6.45 -11.78 -7.33
N PRO A 87 6.81 -11.46 -8.60
CA PRO A 87 5.95 -10.62 -9.43
C PRO A 87 4.57 -11.21 -9.70
N ILE A 88 4.45 -12.54 -9.79
CA ILE A 88 3.18 -13.23 -10.00
C ILE A 88 2.37 -13.23 -8.70
N ILE A 89 3.01 -13.52 -7.56
CA ILE A 89 2.35 -13.52 -6.25
C ILE A 89 1.82 -12.12 -5.93
N LEU A 90 2.64 -11.08 -6.06
CA LEU A 90 2.22 -9.69 -5.88
C LEU A 90 1.04 -9.34 -6.80
N LEU A 91 1.12 -9.66 -8.09
CA LEU A 91 0.02 -9.40 -9.01
C LEU A 91 -1.27 -10.12 -8.59
N GLN A 92 -1.19 -11.39 -8.21
CA GLN A 92 -2.35 -12.16 -7.77
C GLN A 92 -2.93 -11.60 -6.47
N THR A 93 -2.09 -11.22 -5.51
CA THR A 93 -2.50 -10.59 -4.25
C THR A 93 -3.19 -9.26 -4.51
N ILE A 94 -2.64 -8.40 -5.40
CA ILE A 94 -3.30 -7.14 -5.79
C ILE A 94 -4.68 -7.42 -6.40
N ILE A 95 -4.78 -8.36 -7.35
CA ILE A 95 -6.06 -8.69 -8.00
C ILE A 95 -7.07 -9.23 -6.98
N PHE A 96 -6.64 -10.11 -6.08
CA PHE A 96 -7.49 -10.64 -5.00
C PHE A 96 -8.00 -9.53 -4.09
N LEU A 97 -7.12 -8.66 -3.60
CA LEU A 97 -7.48 -7.56 -2.71
C LEU A 97 -8.43 -6.58 -3.38
N ILE A 98 -8.18 -6.23 -4.64
CA ILE A 98 -9.09 -5.35 -5.38
C ILE A 98 -10.45 -6.00 -5.51
N LYS A 99 -10.53 -7.30 -5.83
CA LYS A 99 -11.81 -8.00 -5.86
C LYS A 99 -12.53 -7.96 -4.51
N LEU A 100 -11.81 -8.25 -3.42
CA LEU A 100 -12.35 -8.18 -2.05
C LEU A 100 -12.89 -6.78 -1.73
N ILE A 101 -12.12 -5.73 -2.02
CA ILE A 101 -12.48 -4.33 -1.77
C ILE A 101 -13.68 -3.90 -2.65
N GLU A 102 -13.73 -4.35 -3.90
CA GLU A 102 -14.82 -4.04 -4.82
C GLU A 102 -16.12 -4.76 -4.45
N GLU A 103 -16.05 -5.97 -3.89
CA GLU A 103 -17.23 -6.80 -3.56
C GLU A 103 -17.71 -6.62 -2.11
N THR A 104 -17.01 -5.84 -1.29
CA THR A 104 -17.32 -5.66 0.14
C THR A 104 -17.71 -4.22 0.46
N GLU A 105 -18.62 -4.05 1.42
CA GLU A 105 -18.96 -2.73 1.98
C GLU A 105 -17.85 -2.24 2.94
N PRO A 106 -17.54 -0.94 3.01
CA PRO A 106 -16.41 -0.42 3.81
C PRO A 106 -16.41 -0.83 5.29
N ASP A 107 -17.59 -1.01 5.89
CA ASP A 107 -17.71 -1.48 7.28
C ASP A 107 -17.20 -2.91 7.47
N GLN A 108 -17.55 -3.81 6.55
CA GLN A 108 -17.12 -5.22 6.59
C GLN A 108 -15.67 -5.37 6.11
N LEU A 109 -15.22 -4.47 5.24
CA LEU A 109 -13.88 -4.51 4.68
C LEU A 109 -12.79 -4.43 5.76
N VAL A 110 -12.99 -3.59 6.78
CA VAL A 110 -12.03 -3.46 7.91
C VAL A 110 -11.87 -4.79 8.65
N GLU A 111 -12.99 -5.48 8.92
CA GLU A 111 -12.99 -6.79 9.59
C GLU A 111 -12.27 -7.84 8.75
N TYR A 112 -12.63 -7.96 7.47
CA TYR A 112 -12.01 -8.93 6.57
C TYR A 112 -10.51 -8.68 6.38
N LEU A 113 -10.09 -7.42 6.22
CA LEU A 113 -8.67 -7.09 6.09
C LEU A 113 -7.90 -7.35 7.38
N ALA A 114 -8.48 -7.07 8.55
CA ALA A 114 -7.84 -7.37 9.83
C ALA A 114 -7.62 -8.88 10.02
N ASP A 115 -8.58 -9.71 9.58
CA ASP A 115 -8.50 -11.17 9.71
C ASP A 115 -7.46 -11.81 8.79
N VAL A 116 -7.20 -11.24 7.62
CA VAL A 116 -6.25 -11.80 6.64
C VAL A 116 -4.88 -11.10 6.60
N ALA A 117 -4.75 -9.95 7.25
CA ALA A 117 -3.48 -9.23 7.33
C ALA A 117 -2.44 -10.04 8.13
N THR A 118 -1.19 -9.99 7.68
CA THR A 118 -0.06 -10.51 8.46
C THR A 118 0.22 -9.61 9.66
N ASP A 119 0.04 -8.30 9.49
CA ASP A 119 0.20 -7.30 10.55
C ASP A 119 -0.73 -6.08 10.30
N PRO A 120 -1.82 -5.94 11.07
CA PRO A 120 -2.70 -4.78 10.99
C PRO A 120 -2.21 -3.63 11.89
N LEU A 121 -1.98 -2.46 11.28
CA LEU A 121 -1.75 -1.21 12.00
C LEU A 121 -3.07 -0.44 12.16
N ILE A 122 -3.63 -0.49 13.38
CA ILE A 122 -4.88 0.16 13.76
C ILE A 122 -4.60 1.21 14.86
N PRO A 123 -4.29 2.47 14.51
CA PRO A 123 -3.76 3.44 15.48
C PRO A 123 -4.67 3.70 16.69
N HIS A 124 -6.00 3.64 16.52
CA HIS A 124 -6.93 3.92 17.59
C HIS A 124 -7.03 2.80 18.64
N GLU A 125 -6.45 1.64 18.36
CA GLU A 125 -6.30 0.53 19.30
C GLU A 125 -4.96 0.58 20.05
N ILE A 126 -4.01 1.43 19.62
CA ILE A 126 -2.71 1.61 20.28
C ILE A 126 -2.89 2.37 21.60
N PRO A 127 -2.56 1.75 22.76
CA PRO A 127 -2.72 2.40 24.07
C PRO A 127 -1.77 3.57 24.28
N GLU A 128 -0.53 3.42 23.81
CA GLU A 128 0.52 4.41 24.02
C GLU A 128 0.37 5.59 23.06
N LYS A 129 0.03 6.76 23.64
CA LYS A 129 -0.28 7.98 22.91
C LYS A 129 0.81 8.37 21.89
N LYS A 130 2.09 8.25 22.25
CA LYS A 130 3.20 8.63 21.37
C LYS A 130 3.21 7.78 20.09
N PHE A 131 3.06 6.46 20.22
CA PHE A 131 3.03 5.55 19.08
C PHE A 131 1.76 5.72 18.25
N ARG A 132 0.59 5.87 18.91
CA ARG A 132 -0.67 6.19 18.23
C ARG A 132 -0.57 7.45 17.38
N ASP A 133 -0.10 8.55 17.95
CA ASP A 133 -0.04 9.84 17.27
C ASP A 133 0.94 9.80 16.10
N ALA A 134 2.06 9.06 16.24
CA ALA A 134 3.01 8.81 15.16
C ALA A 134 2.39 7.99 14.01
N ALA A 135 1.72 6.88 14.32
CA ALA A 135 1.05 6.04 13.33
C ALA A 135 -0.06 6.81 12.58
N LEU A 136 -0.89 7.58 13.30
CA LEU A 136 -1.91 8.44 12.68
C LEU A 136 -1.30 9.47 11.73
N LYS A 137 -0.20 10.12 12.13
CA LYS A 137 0.47 11.10 11.29
C LYS A 137 1.02 10.47 10.01
N MET A 138 1.63 9.29 10.14
CA MET A 138 2.18 8.54 9.00
C MET A 138 1.10 8.16 7.99
N LEU A 139 0.00 7.56 8.45
CA LEU A 139 -1.08 7.11 7.54
C LEU A 139 -1.78 8.26 6.83
N LYS A 140 -2.03 9.37 7.54
CA LYS A 140 -2.54 10.60 6.92
C LYS A 140 -1.62 11.10 5.82
N LEU A 141 -0.31 11.11 6.09
CA LEU A 141 0.67 11.55 5.10
C LEU A 141 0.70 10.63 3.88
N LYS A 142 0.68 9.30 4.07
CA LYS A 142 0.59 8.33 2.97
C LYS A 142 -0.62 8.61 2.08
N LEU A 143 -1.82 8.68 2.65
CA LEU A 143 -3.06 8.94 1.88
C LEU A 143 -3.03 10.29 1.14
N GLN A 144 -2.54 11.34 1.81
CA GLN A 144 -2.40 12.65 1.18
C GLN A 144 -1.42 12.61 0.00
N THR A 145 -0.29 11.91 0.15
CA THR A 145 0.67 11.72 -0.94
C THR A 145 0.02 11.04 -2.14
N VAL A 146 -0.75 9.97 -1.94
CA VAL A 146 -1.46 9.28 -3.04
C VAL A 146 -2.42 10.23 -3.74
N GLN A 147 -3.21 10.99 -2.99
CA GLN A 147 -4.16 11.96 -3.56
C GLN A 147 -3.45 13.04 -4.38
N ASN A 148 -2.32 13.57 -3.90
CA ASN A 148 -1.52 14.54 -4.63
C ASN A 148 -0.97 13.95 -5.94
N LEU A 149 -0.41 12.74 -5.90
CA LEU A 149 0.11 12.05 -7.09
C LEU A 149 -1.00 11.84 -8.15
N ILE A 150 -2.21 11.51 -7.72
CA ILE A 150 -3.37 11.37 -8.62
C ILE A 150 -3.75 12.72 -9.24
N GLN A 151 -3.71 13.81 -8.48
CA GLN A 151 -4.00 15.15 -9.01
C GLN A 151 -2.95 15.58 -10.04
N GLU A 152 -1.67 15.35 -9.77
CA GLU A 152 -0.56 15.65 -10.68
C GLU A 152 -0.64 14.84 -11.97
N ASP A 153 -0.89 13.52 -11.89
CA ASP A 153 -1.07 12.67 -13.08
C ASP A 153 -2.26 13.11 -13.94
N ASN A 154 -3.38 13.50 -13.31
CA ASN A 154 -4.53 14.04 -14.05
C ASN A 154 -4.22 15.40 -14.69
N ALA A 155 -3.46 16.27 -14.02
CA ALA A 155 -3.08 17.56 -14.57
C ALA A 155 -2.12 17.44 -15.76
N ALA A 156 -1.20 16.46 -15.74
CA ALA A 156 -0.27 16.20 -16.83
C ALA A 156 -0.93 15.62 -18.10
N ARG A 157 -2.14 15.07 -17.98
CA ARG A 157 -2.90 14.44 -19.08
C ARG A 157 -3.90 15.37 -19.75
N ASN A 158 -4.13 16.56 -19.21
CA ASN A 158 -5.03 17.59 -19.75
C ASN A 158 -4.23 18.70 -20.42
#